data_AF-A0A2M7F7V8-F1
#
_entry.id   AF-A0A2M7F7V8-F1
#
_cell.length_a   1.000
_cell.length_b   1.000
_cell.length_c   1.000
_cell.angle_alpha   90.00
_cell.angle_beta   90.00
_cell.angle_gamma   90.00
#
_symmetry.space_group_name_H-M   'P 1'
#
loop_
_entity.id
_entity.type
_entity.pdbx_description
1 polymer ?
#
loop_
_entity_poly.entity_id
_entity_poly.type
_entity_poly.pdbx_seq_one_letter_code
_entity_poly.pdbx_strand_id
1 'polypeptide(L)'
;MIVQETKSKELILEMLKGIKKIFLVGCGDCATVCEAGGEIDLNRMKEMLAAEGIEVTGMTIPDTSCHIPDMKSHLKEHAKEIEEADGIGVMSCGAGVQSVGTVYEDKIVFPLNNSLFLGNTERFGQHVEFCSACGECRIDKFGAVCPITRCYKGILNGPCGGVNNGMCEIGNDTPCAWVLAYERLEKQNRLDNLKEPLKAKKWSAHLKPMTHLNPTNKKKMEEKEAKRKAKEEAKG
;
A
#
# COMPACT_ATOMS: atom_id res chain seq x y z
N MET A 1 -3.13 -6.21 -1.82
CA MET A 1 -3.89 -4.98 -1.55
C MET A 1 -3.26 -4.22 -0.39
N ILE A 2 -3.31 -2.88 -0.35
CA ILE A 2 -3.03 -2.15 0.89
C ILE A 2 -4.32 -2.13 1.70
N VAL A 3 -4.30 -2.84 2.83
CA VAL A 3 -5.38 -2.83 3.81
C VAL A 3 -5.41 -1.46 4.47
N GLN A 4 -6.62 -0.94 4.63
CA GLN A 4 -6.84 0.42 5.10
C GLN A 4 -8.18 0.51 5.81
N GLU A 5 -8.34 1.54 6.62
CA GLU A 5 -9.58 1.84 7.33
C GLU A 5 -9.88 3.33 7.24
N THR A 6 -11.15 3.69 7.25
CA THR A 6 -11.58 5.09 7.37
C THR A 6 -11.17 5.62 8.74
N LYS A 7 -10.60 6.82 8.79
CA LYS A 7 -10.30 7.51 10.06
C LYS A 7 -11.58 7.71 10.88
N SER A 8 -11.42 7.84 12.20
CA SER A 8 -12.56 8.17 13.06
C SER A 8 -13.16 9.52 12.66
N LYS A 9 -14.46 9.67 12.90
CA LYS A 9 -15.19 10.90 12.61
C LYS A 9 -14.52 12.11 13.25
N GLU A 10 -14.10 11.99 14.51
CA GLU A 10 -13.48 13.06 15.29
C GLU A 10 -12.19 13.55 14.63
N LEU A 11 -11.33 12.62 14.20
CA LEU A 11 -10.08 12.96 13.54
C LEU A 11 -10.32 13.60 12.17
N ILE A 12 -11.32 13.11 11.42
CA ILE A 12 -11.70 13.72 10.13
C ILE A 12 -12.16 15.16 10.33
N LEU A 13 -13.05 15.42 11.29
CA LEU A 13 -13.55 16.77 11.55
C LEU A 13 -12.46 17.71 12.08
N GLU A 14 -11.53 17.19 12.88
CA GLU A 14 -10.35 17.94 13.30
C GLU A 14 -9.48 18.35 12.09
N MET A 15 -9.22 17.41 11.17
CA MET A 15 -8.46 17.68 9.96
C MET A 15 -9.16 18.68 9.03
N LEU A 16 -10.50 18.64 8.96
CA LEU A 16 -11.32 19.49 8.11
C LEU A 16 -11.72 20.82 8.78
N LYS A 17 -11.10 21.18 9.89
CA LYS A 17 -11.44 22.43 10.59
C LYS A 17 -11.26 23.65 9.69
N GLY A 18 -12.37 24.36 9.45
CA GLY A 18 -12.40 25.55 8.59
C GLY A 18 -12.70 25.28 7.11
N ILE A 19 -12.77 24.00 6.70
CA ILE A 19 -13.23 23.58 5.38
C ILE A 19 -14.76 23.63 5.35
N LYS A 20 -15.33 24.22 4.30
CA LYS A 20 -16.79 24.26 4.07
C LYS A 20 -17.21 23.42 2.88
N LYS A 21 -16.34 23.32 1.88
CA LYS A 21 -16.56 22.59 0.63
C LYS A 21 -15.43 21.61 0.38
N ILE A 22 -15.75 20.36 0.09
CA ILE A 22 -14.74 19.33 -0.16
C ILE A 22 -15.11 18.47 -1.37
N PHE A 23 -14.13 18.16 -2.20
CA PHE A 23 -14.27 17.16 -3.26
C PHE A 23 -13.81 15.79 -2.75
N LEU A 24 -14.55 14.71 -3.01
CA LEU A 24 -14.18 13.37 -2.53
C LEU A 24 -13.55 12.50 -3.63
N VAL A 25 -12.47 11.81 -3.29
CA VAL A 25 -11.80 10.83 -4.17
C VAL A 25 -11.77 9.47 -3.48
N GLY A 26 -12.30 8.44 -4.15
CA GLY A 26 -12.26 7.04 -3.71
C GLY A 26 -11.17 6.22 -4.41
N CYS A 27 -11.23 4.90 -4.24
CA CYS A 27 -10.37 3.92 -4.92
C CYS A 27 -11.17 2.64 -5.17
N GLY A 28 -11.36 2.28 -6.45
CA GLY A 28 -12.17 1.15 -6.89
C GLY A 28 -11.62 -0.23 -6.50
N ASP A 29 -10.33 -0.33 -6.20
CA ASP A 29 -9.65 -1.59 -5.87
C ASP A 29 -9.50 -1.79 -4.35
N CYS A 30 -8.30 -1.58 -3.79
CA CYS A 30 -7.98 -1.96 -2.42
C CYS A 30 -8.87 -1.28 -1.35
N ALA A 31 -9.37 -0.06 -1.59
CA ALA A 31 -10.20 0.64 -0.61
C ALA A 31 -11.64 0.12 -0.60
N THR A 32 -12.21 -0.13 -1.78
CA THR A 32 -13.52 -0.79 -1.91
C THR A 32 -13.54 -2.15 -1.22
N VAL A 33 -12.49 -2.97 -1.41
CA VAL A 33 -12.41 -4.29 -0.76
C VAL A 33 -12.34 -4.19 0.77
N CYS A 34 -11.83 -3.08 1.30
CA CYS A 34 -11.81 -2.80 2.74
C CYS A 34 -13.04 -2.02 3.25
N GLU A 35 -14.06 -1.79 2.40
CA GLU A 35 -15.23 -0.96 2.75
C GLU A 35 -14.81 0.42 3.30
N ALA A 36 -13.84 1.02 2.63
CA ALA A 36 -13.22 2.29 3.03
C ALA A 36 -12.97 3.23 1.84
N GLY A 37 -13.60 3.05 0.68
CA GLY A 37 -13.36 3.97 -0.45
C GLY A 37 -14.08 3.66 -1.75
N GLY A 38 -15.06 2.75 -1.71
CA GLY A 38 -15.98 2.53 -2.82
C GLY A 38 -17.18 3.48 -2.77
N GLU A 39 -18.15 3.28 -3.67
CA GLU A 39 -19.31 4.17 -3.81
C GLU A 39 -20.16 4.25 -2.52
N ILE A 40 -20.37 3.11 -1.85
CA ILE A 40 -21.11 3.06 -0.58
C ILE A 40 -20.37 3.90 0.49
N ASP A 41 -19.05 3.82 0.54
CA ASP A 41 -18.24 4.51 1.54
C ASP A 41 -18.20 6.01 1.32
N LEU A 42 -18.10 6.44 0.06
CA LEU A 42 -18.11 7.84 -0.32
C LEU A 42 -19.47 8.48 -0.04
N ASN A 43 -20.57 7.77 -0.31
CA ASN A 43 -21.90 8.24 0.03
C ASN A 43 -22.09 8.37 1.55
N ARG A 44 -21.63 7.39 2.33
CA ARG A 44 -21.63 7.46 3.80
C ARG A 44 -20.78 8.63 4.31
N MET A 45 -19.61 8.86 3.72
CA MET A 45 -18.76 10.00 4.05
C MET A 45 -19.45 11.33 3.73
N LYS A 46 -20.08 11.43 2.55
CA LYS A 46 -20.84 12.60 2.12
C LYS A 46 -21.98 12.93 3.09
N GLU A 47 -22.76 11.94 3.49
CA GLU A 47 -23.84 12.13 4.47
C GLU A 47 -23.31 12.61 5.83
N MET A 48 -22.21 12.00 6.30
CA MET A 48 -21.57 12.37 7.57
C MET A 48 -21.03 13.80 7.52
N LEU A 49 -20.37 14.21 6.44
CA LEU A 49 -19.85 15.56 6.26
C LEU A 49 -20.98 16.60 6.12
N ALA A 50 -22.05 16.27 5.40
CA ALA A 50 -23.20 17.14 5.25
C ALA A 50 -23.90 17.41 6.60
N ALA A 51 -23.98 16.40 7.47
CA ALA A 51 -24.52 16.56 8.82
C ALA A 51 -23.68 17.53 9.71
N GLU A 52 -22.41 17.71 9.38
CA GLU A 52 -21.48 18.61 10.06
C GLU A 52 -21.35 19.97 9.33
N GLY A 53 -22.20 20.21 8.33
CA GLY A 53 -22.23 21.47 7.57
C GLY A 53 -21.12 21.61 6.52
N ILE A 54 -20.48 20.51 6.13
CA ILE A 54 -19.46 20.47 5.06
C ILE A 54 -20.14 19.95 3.79
N GLU A 55 -20.16 20.79 2.75
CA GLU A 55 -20.72 20.47 1.44
C GLU A 55 -19.73 19.62 0.62
N VAL A 56 -20.22 18.53 0.02
CA VAL A 56 -19.44 17.75 -0.95
C VAL A 56 -19.73 18.27 -2.36
N THR A 57 -18.76 18.90 -3.00
CA THR A 57 -18.92 19.54 -4.33
C THR A 57 -19.02 18.51 -5.46
N GLY A 58 -18.40 17.35 -5.27
CA GLY A 58 -18.39 16.26 -6.23
C GLY A 58 -17.63 15.07 -5.68
N MET A 59 -17.67 13.96 -6.43
CA MET A 59 -16.93 12.77 -6.08
C MET A 59 -16.49 11.97 -7.29
N THR A 60 -15.37 11.25 -7.19
CA THR A 60 -14.88 10.36 -8.25
C THR A 60 -14.22 9.11 -7.66
N ILE A 61 -14.30 7.99 -8.38
CA ILE A 61 -13.70 6.70 -7.97
C ILE A 61 -12.95 6.12 -9.16
N PRO A 62 -11.64 6.37 -9.26
CA PRO A 62 -10.78 5.68 -10.23
C PRO A 62 -10.66 4.19 -9.89
N ASP A 63 -10.42 3.33 -10.89
CA ASP A 63 -10.17 1.90 -10.68
C ASP A 63 -9.06 1.67 -9.65
N THR A 64 -7.97 2.44 -9.76
CA THR A 64 -6.94 2.53 -8.74
C THR A 64 -6.49 3.97 -8.54
N SER A 65 -6.30 4.39 -7.28
CA SER A 65 -5.88 5.77 -7.00
C SER A 65 -4.37 5.97 -7.06
N CYS A 66 -3.58 4.90 -6.98
CA CYS A 66 -2.12 4.94 -6.95
C CYS A 66 -1.45 4.88 -8.34
N HIS A 67 -2.13 5.41 -9.36
CA HIS A 67 -1.61 5.55 -10.72
C HIS A 67 -1.83 6.99 -11.20
N ILE A 68 -0.77 7.80 -11.15
CA ILE A 68 -0.83 9.26 -11.39
C ILE A 68 -1.44 9.63 -12.74
N PRO A 69 -1.10 8.99 -13.88
CA PRO A 69 -1.69 9.35 -15.17
C PRO A 69 -3.21 9.15 -15.22
N ASP A 70 -3.72 8.07 -14.64
CA ASP A 70 -5.16 7.79 -14.62
C ASP A 70 -5.86 8.74 -13.66
N MET A 71 -5.29 8.93 -12.46
CA MET A 71 -5.78 9.90 -11.49
C MET A 71 -5.92 11.29 -12.10
N LYS A 72 -4.89 11.75 -12.84
CA LYS A 72 -4.93 13.04 -13.55
C LYS A 72 -6.08 13.12 -14.56
N SER A 73 -6.36 12.03 -15.27
CA SER A 73 -7.44 11.99 -16.27
C SER A 73 -8.80 12.09 -15.59
N HIS A 74 -9.05 11.31 -14.53
CA HIS A 74 -10.28 11.38 -13.74
C HIS A 74 -10.49 12.76 -13.12
N LEU A 75 -9.46 13.31 -12.48
CA LEU A 75 -9.56 14.60 -11.82
C LEU A 75 -9.84 15.76 -12.80
N LYS A 76 -9.31 15.67 -14.03
CA LYS A 76 -9.57 16.67 -15.08
C LYS A 76 -11.06 16.73 -15.47
N GLU A 77 -11.77 15.61 -15.43
CA GLU A 77 -13.21 15.56 -15.74
C GLU A 77 -14.05 16.28 -14.68
N HIS A 78 -13.51 16.45 -13.46
CA HIS A 78 -14.15 17.12 -12.33
C HIS A 78 -13.47 18.44 -11.94
N ALA A 79 -12.76 19.08 -12.88
CA ALA A 79 -11.94 20.24 -12.57
C ALA A 79 -12.75 21.41 -11.97
N LYS A 80 -14.02 21.57 -12.37
CA LYS A 80 -14.90 22.64 -11.88
C LYS A 80 -15.30 22.40 -10.41
N GLU A 81 -15.72 21.19 -10.10
CA GLU A 81 -16.13 20.79 -8.75
C GLU A 81 -14.96 20.84 -7.77
N ILE A 82 -13.74 20.55 -8.24
CA ILE A 82 -12.51 20.67 -7.47
C ILE A 82 -12.11 22.14 -7.27
N GLU A 83 -12.30 22.99 -8.28
CA GLU A 83 -12.05 24.43 -8.18
C GLU A 83 -12.93 25.08 -7.10
N GLU A 84 -14.21 24.69 -7.05
CA GLU A 84 -15.20 25.13 -6.05
C GLU A 84 -14.93 24.61 -4.62
N ALA A 85 -14.17 23.53 -4.47
CA ALA A 85 -13.85 22.96 -3.17
C ALA A 85 -12.71 23.70 -2.46
N ASP A 86 -12.80 23.83 -1.14
CA ASP A 86 -11.69 24.36 -0.31
C ASP A 86 -10.56 23.33 -0.17
N GLY A 87 -10.85 22.04 -0.37
CA GLY A 87 -9.87 20.96 -0.36
C GLY A 87 -10.42 19.66 -0.94
N ILE A 88 -9.56 18.63 -0.96
CA ILE A 88 -9.88 17.32 -1.53
C ILE A 88 -9.73 16.24 -0.44
N GLY A 89 -10.81 15.54 -0.14
CA GLY A 89 -10.83 14.41 0.79
C GLY A 89 -10.60 13.10 0.05
N VAL A 90 -9.54 12.37 0.41
CA VAL A 90 -9.14 11.15 -0.30
C VAL A 90 -9.34 9.92 0.58
N MET A 91 -10.32 9.10 0.22
CA MET A 91 -10.62 7.79 0.81
C MET A 91 -9.80 6.69 0.10
N SER A 92 -8.48 6.77 0.23
CA SER A 92 -7.55 5.78 -0.32
C SER A 92 -6.25 5.71 0.49
N CYS A 93 -5.36 4.80 0.11
CA CYS A 93 -4.07 4.64 0.78
C CYS A 93 -3.15 5.86 0.55
N GLY A 94 -2.07 5.97 1.31
CA GLY A 94 -1.15 7.10 1.23
C GLY A 94 -0.54 7.34 -0.16
N ALA A 95 -0.42 6.30 -1.00
CA ALA A 95 0.01 6.46 -2.39
C ALA A 95 -1.06 7.12 -3.27
N GLY A 96 -2.34 6.84 -3.02
CA GLY A 96 -3.46 7.48 -3.71
C GLY A 96 -3.62 8.95 -3.30
N VAL A 97 -3.48 9.23 -2.00
CA VAL A 97 -3.46 10.61 -1.46
C VAL A 97 -2.35 11.44 -2.13
N GLN A 98 -1.14 10.89 -2.22
CA GLN A 98 -0.02 11.57 -2.89
C GLN A 98 -0.22 11.70 -4.40
N SER A 99 -0.94 10.78 -5.04
CA SER A 99 -1.26 10.89 -6.46
C SER A 99 -2.17 12.09 -6.73
N VAL A 100 -3.18 12.32 -5.89
CA VAL A 100 -4.03 13.53 -5.93
C VAL A 100 -3.21 14.79 -5.66
N GLY A 101 -2.38 14.79 -4.60
CA GLY A 101 -1.53 15.94 -4.28
C GLY A 101 -0.46 16.28 -5.32
N THR A 102 -0.02 15.30 -6.12
CA THR A 102 0.87 15.54 -7.27
C THR A 102 0.14 16.20 -8.45
N VAL A 103 -1.17 15.98 -8.57
CA VAL A 103 -1.98 16.59 -9.63
C VAL A 103 -2.47 17.99 -9.25
N TYR A 104 -2.81 18.22 -7.97
CA TYR A 104 -3.21 19.52 -7.42
C TYR A 104 -2.26 19.96 -6.31
N GLU A 105 -1.23 20.70 -6.69
CA GLU A 105 -0.24 21.26 -5.75
C GLU A 105 -0.78 22.49 -5.00
N ASP A 106 -1.82 23.13 -5.52
CA ASP A 106 -2.44 24.37 -5.03
C ASP A 106 -3.66 24.13 -4.12
N LYS A 107 -4.09 22.88 -3.97
CA LYS A 107 -5.22 22.48 -3.10
C LYS A 107 -4.73 21.67 -1.91
N ILE A 108 -5.39 21.82 -0.77
CA ILE A 108 -5.13 20.97 0.39
C ILE A 108 -5.75 19.59 0.15
N VAL A 109 -4.97 18.53 0.34
CA VAL A 109 -5.39 17.14 0.17
C VAL A 109 -5.38 16.41 1.51
N PHE A 110 -6.55 15.93 1.92
CA PHE A 110 -6.76 15.29 3.22
C PHE A 110 -6.81 13.76 3.09
N PRO A 111 -5.94 13.00 3.80
CA PRO A 111 -6.05 11.56 3.85
C PRO A 111 -7.20 11.13 4.77
N LEU A 112 -8.32 10.68 4.23
CA LEU A 112 -9.47 10.24 5.03
C LEU A 112 -9.33 8.80 5.56
N ASN A 113 -8.36 8.04 5.05
CA ASN A 113 -8.06 6.68 5.50
C ASN A 113 -6.68 6.55 6.17
N ASN A 114 -6.54 5.54 7.02
CA ASN A 114 -5.25 5.03 7.48
C ASN A 114 -4.80 3.89 6.56
N SER A 115 -3.56 3.93 6.06
CA SER A 115 -2.94 2.77 5.41
C SER A 115 -2.33 1.87 6.47
N LEU A 116 -2.82 0.64 6.60
CA LEU A 116 -2.41 -0.26 7.66
C LEU A 116 -1.24 -1.14 7.23
N PHE A 117 -1.46 -2.04 6.26
CA PHE A 117 -0.43 -3.00 5.83
C PHE A 117 -0.71 -3.59 4.45
N LEU A 118 0.30 -4.23 3.84
CA LEU A 118 0.14 -4.95 2.58
C LEU A 118 -0.33 -6.38 2.88
N GLY A 119 -1.60 -6.63 2.59
CA GLY A 119 -2.30 -7.83 3.03
C GLY A 119 -3.06 -8.55 1.93
N ASN A 120 -3.82 -9.53 2.40
CA ASN A 120 -4.77 -10.30 1.61
C ASN A 120 -6.05 -10.54 2.42
N THR A 121 -7.15 -10.86 1.74
CA THR A 121 -8.45 -11.17 2.36
C THR A 121 -8.55 -12.69 2.53
N GLU A 122 -8.56 -13.17 3.77
CA GLU A 122 -8.78 -14.60 4.05
C GLU A 122 -10.27 -14.94 4.04
N ARG A 123 -11.10 -14.01 4.53
CA ARG A 123 -12.57 -14.06 4.48
C ARG A 123 -13.09 -12.64 4.30
N PHE A 124 -14.33 -12.49 3.85
CA PHE A 124 -14.97 -11.17 3.74
C PHE A 124 -14.88 -10.42 5.09
N GLY A 125 -14.37 -9.18 5.07
CA GLY A 125 -14.11 -8.36 6.26
C GLY A 125 -12.90 -8.80 7.11
N GLN A 126 -12.19 -9.86 6.74
CA GLN A 126 -11.01 -10.36 7.47
C GLN A 126 -9.76 -10.27 6.59
N HIS A 127 -8.95 -9.25 6.87
CA HIS A 127 -7.69 -9.01 6.16
C HIS A 127 -6.49 -9.34 7.05
N VAL A 128 -5.47 -9.95 6.45
CA VAL A 128 -4.28 -10.43 7.15
C VAL A 128 -3.03 -9.95 6.42
N GLU A 129 -1.98 -9.60 7.15
CA GLU A 129 -0.72 -9.18 6.58
C GLU A 129 0.02 -10.36 5.93
N PHE A 130 0.48 -10.18 4.69
CA PHE A 130 1.17 -11.23 3.93
C PHE A 130 2.54 -10.79 3.41
N CYS A 131 2.80 -9.49 3.29
CA CYS A 131 4.06 -9.00 2.73
C CYS A 131 4.53 -7.71 3.41
N SER A 132 5.77 -7.70 3.89
CA SER A 132 6.44 -6.49 4.41
C SER A 132 7.20 -5.70 3.33
N ALA A 133 7.02 -6.04 2.05
CA ALA A 133 7.66 -5.40 0.89
C ALA A 133 9.20 -5.24 1.00
N CYS A 134 9.90 -6.18 1.64
CA CYS A 134 11.30 -6.07 2.07
C CYS A 134 12.39 -6.05 0.96
N GLY A 135 12.01 -5.93 -0.32
CA GLY A 135 12.91 -5.72 -1.46
C GLY A 135 13.72 -6.94 -1.93
N GLU A 136 13.72 -8.05 -1.19
CA GLU A 136 14.40 -9.29 -1.58
C GLU A 136 13.53 -10.48 -1.15
N CYS A 137 12.67 -10.93 -2.06
CA CYS A 137 11.73 -12.02 -1.80
C CYS A 137 12.47 -13.36 -1.74
N ARG A 138 12.16 -14.18 -0.72
CA ARG A 138 12.75 -15.52 -0.50
C ARG A 138 11.71 -16.58 -0.15
N ILE A 139 10.43 -16.32 -0.43
CA ILE A 139 9.32 -17.18 -0.03
C ILE A 139 9.31 -18.54 -0.77
N ASP A 140 10.05 -18.64 -1.88
CA ASP A 140 10.30 -19.88 -2.61
C ASP A 140 10.99 -20.94 -1.74
N LYS A 141 11.81 -20.51 -0.77
CA LYS A 141 12.52 -21.37 0.19
C LYS A 141 11.62 -21.91 1.30
N PHE A 142 10.45 -21.31 1.52
CA PHE A 142 9.60 -21.56 2.68
C PHE A 142 8.18 -22.01 2.32
N GLY A 143 8.00 -22.66 1.16
CA GLY A 143 6.69 -23.16 0.75
C GLY A 143 5.63 -22.06 0.59
N ALA A 144 6.05 -20.88 0.11
CA ALA A 144 5.20 -19.69 -0.01
C ALA A 144 4.64 -19.17 1.33
N VAL A 145 5.36 -19.38 2.43
CA VAL A 145 5.12 -18.73 3.73
C VAL A 145 6.23 -17.71 3.96
N CYS A 146 5.89 -16.44 4.21
CA CYS A 146 6.89 -15.42 4.49
C CYS A 146 7.24 -15.42 5.98
N PRO A 147 8.43 -15.87 6.42
CA PRO A 147 8.77 -15.88 7.85
C PRO A 147 9.08 -14.48 8.40
N ILE A 148 9.31 -13.48 7.54
CA ILE A 148 9.46 -12.09 7.96
C ILE A 148 8.10 -11.52 8.40
N THR A 149 7.04 -11.81 7.64
CA THR A 149 5.72 -11.20 7.86
C THR A 149 4.79 -12.08 8.70
N ARG A 150 4.82 -13.40 8.48
CA ARG A 150 3.90 -14.35 9.12
C ARG A 150 4.43 -14.87 10.46
N CYS A 151 5.66 -14.57 10.83
CA CYS A 151 6.21 -14.88 12.16
C CYS A 151 6.11 -13.63 13.03
N TYR A 152 5.57 -13.77 14.25
CA TYR A 152 5.52 -12.68 15.23
C TYR A 152 6.89 -12.04 15.48
N LYS A 153 7.97 -12.85 15.45
CA LYS A 153 9.35 -12.39 15.67
C LYS A 153 10.07 -11.95 14.38
N GLY A 154 9.46 -12.14 13.20
CA GLY A 154 10.07 -11.81 11.90
C GLY A 154 11.38 -12.53 11.58
N ILE A 155 11.63 -13.70 12.17
CA ILE A 155 12.92 -14.40 12.08
C ILE A 155 13.04 -15.14 10.75
N LEU A 156 14.09 -14.84 9.98
CA LEU A 156 14.38 -15.46 8.69
C LEU A 156 15.32 -16.68 8.77
N ASN A 157 16.18 -16.75 9.80
CA ASN A 157 17.30 -17.70 9.87
C ASN A 157 17.01 -18.97 10.67
N GLY A 158 15.75 -19.42 10.69
CA GLY A 158 15.32 -20.64 11.36
C GLY A 158 14.27 -20.44 12.46
N PRO A 159 13.65 -21.53 12.93
CA PRO A 159 12.63 -21.48 13.97
C PRO A 159 13.22 -21.08 15.32
N CYS A 160 12.45 -20.34 16.12
CA CYS A 160 12.86 -19.92 17.47
C CYS A 160 12.61 -20.96 18.59
N GLY A 161 12.00 -22.10 18.27
CA GLY A 161 11.59 -23.12 19.26
C GLY A 161 10.30 -22.79 20.02
N GLY A 162 9.85 -21.53 20.02
CA GLY A 162 8.63 -21.07 20.68
C GLY A 162 7.34 -21.45 19.98
N VAL A 163 7.00 -22.75 19.99
CA VAL A 163 5.81 -23.33 19.36
C VAL A 163 5.04 -24.19 20.36
N ASN A 164 3.72 -24.09 20.35
CA ASN A 164 2.82 -24.95 21.13
C ASN A 164 1.71 -25.48 20.21
N ASN A 165 1.65 -26.80 20.00
CA ASN A 165 0.65 -27.45 19.13
C ASN A 165 0.50 -26.80 17.74
N GLY A 166 1.61 -26.43 17.10
CA GLY A 166 1.62 -25.77 15.78
C GLY A 166 1.41 -24.24 15.82
N MET A 167 1.09 -23.67 16.98
CA MET A 167 0.81 -22.25 17.18
C MET A 167 2.03 -21.52 17.74
N CYS A 168 2.12 -20.21 17.48
CA CYS A 168 3.16 -19.36 18.02
C CYS A 168 2.97 -19.14 19.54
N GLU A 169 4.05 -19.15 20.33
CA GLU A 169 3.97 -18.92 21.78
C GLU A 169 3.47 -17.52 22.20
N ILE A 170 3.61 -16.52 21.32
CA ILE A 170 3.25 -15.13 21.62
C ILE A 170 1.87 -14.78 21.06
N GLY A 171 1.55 -15.30 19.88
CA GLY A 171 0.32 -14.96 19.17
C GLY A 171 -0.82 -15.85 19.65
N ASN A 172 -1.74 -15.27 20.44
CA ASN A 172 -3.03 -15.89 20.74
C ASN A 172 -3.66 -16.41 19.43
N ASP A 173 -3.73 -17.73 19.28
CA ASP A 173 -4.25 -18.42 18.10
C ASP A 173 -3.59 -18.06 16.75
N THR A 174 -2.31 -17.64 16.75
CA THR A 174 -1.56 -17.39 15.51
C THR A 174 -0.78 -18.64 15.08
N PRO A 175 -1.04 -19.21 13.89
CA PRO A 175 -0.25 -20.33 13.37
C PRO A 175 1.24 -19.99 13.23
N CYS A 176 2.12 -20.91 13.64
CA CYS A 176 3.55 -20.70 13.50
C CYS A 176 3.98 -20.74 12.02
N ALA A 177 4.57 -19.65 11.52
CA ALA A 177 5.06 -19.57 10.13
C ALA A 177 6.02 -20.71 9.76
N TRP A 178 6.87 -21.16 10.69
CA TRP A 178 7.83 -22.24 10.44
C TRP A 178 7.17 -23.62 10.37
N VAL A 179 6.14 -23.87 11.18
CA VAL A 179 5.34 -25.09 11.08
C VAL A 179 4.59 -25.12 9.75
N LEU A 180 3.92 -24.02 9.39
CA LEU A 180 3.25 -23.89 8.10
C LEU A 180 4.21 -24.09 6.92
N ALA A 181 5.42 -23.53 7.00
CA ALA A 181 6.44 -23.71 5.97
C ALA A 181 6.88 -25.18 5.85
N TYR A 182 7.13 -25.85 6.99
CA TYR A 182 7.48 -27.27 7.03
C TYR A 182 6.39 -28.14 6.38
N GLU A 183 5.14 -28.01 6.81
CA GLU A 183 4.02 -28.81 6.31
C GLU A 183 3.81 -28.63 4.80
N ARG A 184 3.97 -27.39 4.29
CA ARG A 184 3.86 -27.12 2.86
C ARG A 184 5.04 -27.69 2.07
N LEU A 185 6.25 -27.62 2.61
CA LEU A 185 7.44 -28.16 1.95
C LEU A 185 7.45 -29.69 1.97
N GLU A 186 6.94 -30.32 3.02
CA GLU A 186 6.76 -31.77 3.11
C GLU A 186 5.82 -32.26 2.01
N LYS A 187 4.65 -31.62 1.85
CA LYS A 187 3.71 -31.90 0.75
C LYS A 187 4.31 -31.69 -0.65
N GLN A 188 5.34 -30.86 -0.76
CA GLN A 188 6.03 -30.57 -2.01
C GLN A 188 7.26 -31.46 -2.25
N ASN A 189 7.64 -32.33 -1.30
CA ASN A 189 8.91 -33.05 -1.30
C ASN A 189 10.15 -32.12 -1.40
N ARG A 190 10.12 -30.98 -0.69
CA ARG A 190 11.15 -29.92 -0.73
C ARG A 190 11.74 -29.59 0.65
N LEU A 191 11.74 -30.55 1.58
CA LEU A 191 12.25 -30.35 2.94
C LEU A 191 13.75 -30.01 3.00
N ASP A 192 14.52 -30.34 1.96
CA ASP A 192 15.94 -29.98 1.87
C ASP A 192 16.17 -28.46 1.91
N ASN A 193 15.19 -27.65 1.48
CA ASN A 193 15.26 -26.19 1.62
C ASN A 193 15.44 -25.71 3.06
N LEU A 194 15.00 -26.49 4.06
CA LEU A 194 15.12 -26.14 5.48
C LEU A 194 16.46 -26.57 6.08
N LYS A 195 17.22 -27.41 5.39
CA LYS A 195 18.55 -27.89 5.83
C LYS A 195 19.67 -26.94 5.41
N GLU A 196 19.45 -26.18 4.34
CA GLU A 196 20.46 -25.27 3.80
C GLU A 196 20.48 -23.94 4.58
N PRO A 197 21.65 -23.50 5.09
CA PRO A 197 21.75 -22.18 5.70
C PRO A 197 21.52 -21.10 4.66
N LEU A 198 20.65 -20.14 5.00
CA LEU A 198 20.38 -19.01 4.13
C LEU A 198 21.56 -18.04 4.12
N LYS A 199 21.90 -17.54 2.94
CA LYS A 199 22.83 -16.41 2.83
C LYS A 199 22.24 -15.19 3.55
N ALA A 200 23.10 -14.31 4.06
CA ALA A 200 22.66 -13.06 4.65
C ALA A 200 21.71 -12.29 3.70
N LYS A 201 20.61 -11.76 4.24
CA LYS A 201 19.68 -10.92 3.47
C LYS A 201 20.25 -9.53 3.27
N LYS A 202 20.12 -8.99 2.05
CA LYS A 202 20.44 -7.60 1.77
C LYS A 202 19.31 -6.71 2.28
N TRP A 203 19.42 -6.24 3.52
CA TRP A 203 18.43 -5.33 4.11
C TRP A 203 18.42 -3.95 3.43
N SER A 204 19.54 -3.53 2.84
CA SER A 204 19.61 -2.33 2.00
C SER A 204 18.87 -2.43 0.67
N ALA A 205 18.21 -3.56 0.37
CA ALA A 205 17.32 -3.66 -0.79
C ALA A 205 15.99 -2.91 -0.60
N HIS A 206 15.67 -2.47 0.62
CA HIS A 206 14.48 -1.69 0.93
C HIS A 206 14.87 -0.36 1.61
N LEU A 207 15.36 0.59 0.81
CA LEU A 207 15.62 1.97 1.26
C LEU A 207 14.40 2.85 1.02
N LYS A 208 14.34 4.06 1.58
CA LYS A 208 13.27 5.02 1.29
C LYS A 208 13.86 6.39 0.95
N PRO A 209 13.40 7.08 -0.11
CA PRO A 209 12.47 6.60 -1.15
C PRO A 209 13.13 5.58 -2.10
N MET A 210 12.33 4.69 -2.70
CA MET A 210 12.80 3.79 -3.77
C MET A 210 12.34 4.29 -5.13
N THR A 211 13.15 4.01 -6.15
CA THR A 211 12.76 4.17 -7.55
C THR A 211 13.17 2.91 -8.30
N HIS A 212 12.25 2.37 -9.09
CA HIS A 212 12.51 1.22 -9.96
C HIS A 212 12.22 1.60 -11.40
N LEU A 213 13.19 1.37 -12.28
CA LEU A 213 13.01 1.41 -13.71
C LEU A 213 12.98 -0.02 -14.23
N ASN A 214 12.00 -0.32 -15.09
CA ASN A 214 12.00 -1.59 -15.81
C ASN A 214 13.29 -1.71 -16.67
N PRO A 215 13.71 -2.94 -17.02
CA PRO A 215 14.97 -3.16 -17.74
C PRO A 215 15.10 -2.31 -19.02
N THR A 216 14.00 -2.17 -19.75
CA THR A 216 13.93 -1.36 -20.99
C THR A 216 14.26 0.10 -20.74
N ASN A 217 13.64 0.75 -19.75
CA ASN A 217 13.87 2.15 -19.44
C ASN A 217 15.20 2.38 -18.74
N LYS A 218 15.66 1.42 -17.94
CA LYS A 218 16.98 1.46 -17.33
C LYS A 218 18.08 1.52 -18.40
N LYS A 219 18.04 0.63 -19.39
CA LYS A 219 19.00 0.63 -20.51
C LYS A 219 18.98 1.95 -21.29
N LYS A 220 17.78 2.48 -21.60
CA LYS A 220 17.62 3.77 -22.28
C LYS A 220 18.22 4.94 -21.47
N MET A 221 18.08 4.92 -20.14
CA MET A 221 18.66 5.93 -19.26
C MET A 221 20.19 5.87 -19.25
N GLU A 222 20.76 4.66 -19.12
CA GLU A 222 22.21 4.43 -19.14
C GLU A 222 22.83 4.88 -20.47
N GLU A 223 22.19 4.54 -21.60
CA GLU A 223 22.62 4.99 -22.93
C GLU A 223 22.58 6.53 -23.08
N LYS A 224 21.52 7.18 -22.56
CA LYS A 224 21.42 8.65 -22.57
C LYS A 224 22.50 9.29 -21.71
N GLU A 225 22.79 8.73 -20.55
CA GLU A 225 23.79 9.25 -19.64
C GLU A 225 25.21 9.08 -20.20
N ALA A 226 25.51 7.94 -20.82
CA ALA A 226 26.77 7.72 -21.54
C ALA A 226 26.97 8.73 -22.67
N LYS A 227 25.92 8.99 -23.48
CA LYS A 227 25.96 10.01 -24.54
C LYS A 227 26.15 11.42 -23.98
N ARG A 228 25.57 11.73 -22.82
CA ARG A 228 25.75 13.05 -22.17
C ARG A 228 27.19 13.23 -21.71
N LYS A 229 27.77 12.24 -21.02
CA LYS A 229 29.16 12.27 -20.55
C LYS A 229 30.16 12.42 -21.70
N ALA A 230 29.99 11.63 -22.78
CA ALA A 230 30.83 11.75 -23.96
C ALA A 230 30.77 13.15 -24.62
N LYS A 231 29.60 13.80 -24.59
CA LYS A 231 29.43 15.16 -25.12
C LYS A 231 30.02 16.25 -24.21
N GLU A 232 30.06 16.02 -22.90
CA GLU A 232 30.70 16.90 -21.93
C GLU A 232 32.23 16.79 -22.02
N GLU A 233 32.76 15.58 -22.19
CA GLU A 233 34.20 15.32 -22.39
C GLU A 233 34.71 15.89 -23.73
N ALA A 234 33.92 15.83 -24.80
CA ALA A 234 34.30 16.41 -26.09
C ALA A 234 34.25 17.97 -26.12
N LYS A 235 33.77 18.60 -25.05
CA LYS A 235 33.67 20.07 -24.91
C LYS A 235 34.70 20.66 -23.95
N GLY A 236 35.40 19.83 -23.18
CA GLY A 236 36.50 20.24 -22.30
C GLY A 236 37.84 20.05 -23.00
#